data_AF-A0AAU7SG52-F1
#
_entry.id   AF-A0AAU7SG52-F1
#
_cell.length_a   1.000
_cell.length_b   1.000
_cell.length_c   1.000
_cell.angle_alpha   90.00
_cell.angle_beta   90.00
_cell.angle_gamma   90.00
#
_symmetry.space_group_name_H-M   'P 1'
#
loop_
_entity.id
_entity.type
_entity.pdbx_description
1 polymer ?
#
loop_
_entity_poly.entity_id
_entity_poly.type
_entity_poly.pdbx_seq_one_letter_code
_entity_poly.pdbx_strand_id
1 'polypeptide(L)'
;MSTMSAKIVHISIARDWREVYDYASRPENMPFWASGLASGLTQDGDDWIAEGTLGTARVRFAPRNDFGVIDHWVTLESDLQVYNALRIVPNGDGCEVMFTVLQLPGMETAQFMADAAHVMRDLKTLKELMER
;
A
#
# COMPACT_ATOMS: atom_id res chain seq x y z
N MET A 1 -5.53 24.04 8.38
CA MET A 1 -5.17 22.83 7.61
C MET A 1 -4.28 23.25 6.46
N SER A 2 -2.99 22.95 6.54
CA SER A 2 -2.06 23.08 5.41
C SER A 2 -1.99 21.74 4.69
N THR A 3 -1.91 21.76 3.36
CA THR A 3 -1.62 20.58 2.55
C THR A 3 -0.29 19.96 3.00
N MET A 4 -0.25 18.64 3.19
CA MET A 4 0.98 17.91 3.54
C MET A 4 1.91 17.81 2.34
N SER A 5 3.22 17.72 2.58
CA SER A 5 4.17 17.30 1.55
C SER A 5 3.85 15.88 1.11
N ALA A 6 3.98 15.61 -0.19
CA ALA A 6 3.66 14.31 -0.77
C ALA A 6 4.78 13.83 -1.68
N LYS A 7 4.98 12.51 -1.73
CA LYS A 7 5.86 11.85 -2.69
C LYS A 7 5.14 10.65 -3.30
N ILE A 8 5.05 10.65 -4.62
CA ILE A 8 4.56 9.49 -5.37
C ILE A 8 5.74 8.55 -5.60
N VAL A 9 5.61 7.34 -5.07
CA VAL A 9 6.54 6.24 -5.32
C VAL A 9 5.88 5.32 -6.34
N HIS A 10 6.55 5.03 -7.45
CA HIS A 10 5.94 4.25 -8.52
C HIS A 10 6.96 3.36 -9.24
N ILE A 11 6.45 2.30 -9.86
CA ILE A 11 7.24 1.36 -10.66
C ILE A 11 6.38 0.73 -11.75
N SER A 12 6.98 0.46 -12.91
CA SER A 12 6.34 -0.31 -13.98
C SER A 12 6.50 -1.82 -13.76
N ILE A 13 5.45 -2.58 -14.05
CA ILE A 13 5.42 -4.04 -14.03
C ILE A 13 5.02 -4.52 -15.44
N ALA A 14 5.80 -5.42 -16.03
CA ALA A 14 5.61 -6.02 -17.34
C ALA A 14 4.55 -7.14 -17.28
N ARG A 15 3.34 -6.78 -16.84
CA ARG A 15 2.17 -7.66 -16.75
C ARG A 15 0.88 -6.87 -16.89
N ASP A 16 -0.17 -7.50 -17.41
CA ASP A 16 -1.48 -6.86 -17.55
C ASP A 16 -1.95 -6.30 -16.20
N TRP A 17 -2.42 -5.05 -16.23
CA TRP A 17 -2.76 -4.31 -15.02
C TRP A 17 -3.89 -4.96 -14.21
N ARG A 18 -4.80 -5.73 -14.86
CA ARG A 18 -5.89 -6.42 -14.17
C ARG A 18 -5.38 -7.62 -13.40
N GLU A 19 -4.40 -8.34 -13.93
CA GLU A 19 -3.76 -9.45 -13.22
C GLU A 19 -3.01 -8.95 -11.98
N VAL A 20 -2.27 -7.85 -12.11
CA VAL A 20 -1.58 -7.21 -10.97
C VAL A 20 -2.60 -6.67 -9.96
N TYR A 21 -3.68 -6.01 -10.42
CA TYR A 21 -4.76 -5.54 -9.56
C TYR A 21 -5.46 -6.68 -8.81
N ASP A 22 -5.85 -7.74 -9.50
CA ASP A 22 -6.55 -8.88 -8.90
C ASP A 22 -5.69 -9.62 -7.89
N TYR A 23 -4.37 -9.60 -8.05
CA TYR A 23 -3.44 -10.13 -7.06
C TYR A 23 -3.24 -9.16 -5.89
N ALA A 24 -2.83 -7.92 -6.16
CA ALA A 24 -2.42 -6.96 -5.14
C ALA A 24 -3.58 -6.43 -4.29
N SER A 25 -4.81 -6.42 -4.81
CA SER A 25 -6.01 -5.94 -4.08
C SER A 25 -6.60 -6.95 -3.11
N ARG A 26 -6.13 -8.20 -3.12
CA ARG A 26 -6.56 -9.22 -2.15
C ARG A 26 -5.79 -9.05 -0.86
N PRO A 27 -6.45 -8.77 0.28
CA PRO A 27 -5.77 -8.63 1.57
C PRO A 27 -4.92 -9.86 1.91
N GLU A 28 -5.37 -11.06 1.55
CA GLU A 28 -4.66 -12.32 1.77
C GLU A 28 -3.33 -12.41 1.02
N ASN A 29 -3.17 -11.65 -0.07
CA ASN A 29 -1.92 -11.60 -0.82
C ASN A 29 -0.95 -10.53 -0.31
N MET A 30 -1.43 -9.55 0.47
CA MET A 30 -0.59 -8.44 0.94
C MET A 30 0.63 -8.86 1.76
N PRO A 31 0.56 -9.87 2.65
CA PRO A 31 1.73 -10.32 3.41
C PRO A 31 2.90 -10.79 2.53
N PHE A 32 2.65 -11.18 1.28
CA PHE A 32 3.71 -11.64 0.37
C PHE A 32 4.52 -10.51 -0.27
N TRP A 33 4.01 -9.26 -0.28
CA TRP A 33 4.68 -8.15 -0.95
C TRP A 33 4.73 -6.85 -0.15
N ALA A 34 3.81 -6.62 0.77
CA ALA A 34 3.79 -5.45 1.65
C ALA A 34 4.43 -5.83 2.99
N SER A 35 5.70 -5.46 3.19
CA SER A 35 6.45 -5.89 4.37
C SER A 35 5.90 -5.37 5.70
N GLY A 36 5.18 -4.23 5.68
CA GLY A 36 4.43 -3.73 6.83
C GLY A 36 3.28 -4.65 7.30
N LEU A 37 2.87 -5.62 6.47
CA LEU A 37 1.78 -6.56 6.72
C LEU A 37 2.27 -8.02 6.72
N ALA A 38 3.59 -8.24 6.79
CA ALA A 38 4.21 -9.57 6.66
C ALA A 38 3.76 -10.57 7.74
N SER A 39 3.35 -10.09 8.92
CA SER A 39 2.79 -10.94 10.00
C SER A 39 1.42 -11.53 9.67
N GLY A 40 0.78 -11.09 8.58
CA GLY A 40 -0.56 -11.51 8.20
C GLY A 40 -1.62 -10.45 8.49
N LEU A 41 -2.82 -10.72 7.97
CA LEU A 41 -4.02 -9.95 8.21
C LEU A 41 -5.12 -10.90 8.68
N THR A 42 -5.78 -10.57 9.79
CA THR A 42 -6.94 -11.29 10.29
C THR A 42 -8.20 -10.48 9.99
N GLN A 43 -9.18 -11.08 9.31
CA GLN A 43 -10.43 -10.39 9.01
C GLN A 43 -11.25 -10.14 10.28
N ASP A 44 -11.75 -8.90 10.44
CA ASP A 44 -12.63 -8.47 11.53
C ASP A 44 -13.78 -7.62 10.96
N GLY A 45 -14.90 -8.29 10.65
CA GLY A 45 -16.02 -7.69 9.92
C GLY A 45 -15.60 -7.28 8.51
N ASP A 46 -15.81 -6.00 8.18
CA ASP A 46 -15.40 -5.40 6.91
C ASP A 46 -13.95 -4.88 6.91
N ASP A 47 -13.29 -4.93 8.08
CA ASP A 47 -11.92 -4.46 8.28
C ASP A 47 -10.95 -5.64 8.46
N TRP A 48 -9.66 -5.34 8.51
CA TRP A 48 -8.59 -6.29 8.73
C TRP A 48 -7.72 -5.84 9.90
N ILE A 49 -7.17 -6.78 10.65
CA ILE A 49 -6.28 -6.52 11.77
C ILE A 49 -4.89 -7.02 11.39
N ALA A 50 -3.91 -6.12 11.46
CA ALA A 50 -2.49 -6.40 11.31
C ALA A 50 -1.83 -6.37 12.69
N GLU A 51 -1.22 -7.48 13.10
CA GLU A 51 -0.44 -7.54 14.34
C GLU A 51 1.03 -7.28 14.06
N GLY A 52 1.59 -6.24 14.67
CA GLY A 52 2.99 -5.85 14.52
C GLY A 52 3.72 -5.81 15.86
N THR A 53 5.05 -5.78 15.79
CA THR A 53 5.93 -5.63 16.97
C THR A 53 5.68 -4.33 17.75
N LEU A 54 5.05 -3.35 17.12
CA LEU A 54 4.73 -2.03 17.68
C LEU A 54 3.25 -1.86 18.05
N GLY A 55 2.47 -2.94 18.03
CA GLY A 55 1.04 -2.94 18.36
C GLY A 55 0.15 -3.41 17.23
N THR A 56 -1.15 -3.27 17.46
CA THR A 56 -2.22 -3.68 16.54
C THR A 56 -2.63 -2.51 15.64
N ALA A 57 -2.72 -2.75 14.33
CA ALA A 57 -3.26 -1.78 13.38
C ALA A 57 -4.52 -2.33 12.72
N ARG A 58 -5.54 -1.49 12.56
CA ARG A 58 -6.74 -1.81 11.80
C ARG A 58 -6.61 -1.25 10.40
N VAL A 59 -6.85 -2.07 9.39
CA VAL A 59 -6.76 -1.72 7.98
C VAL A 59 -8.12 -1.85 7.32
N ARG A 60 -8.58 -0.78 6.66
CA ARG A 60 -9.76 -0.79 5.81
C ARG A 60 -9.35 -0.56 4.37
N PHE A 61 -9.72 -1.47 3.48
CA PHE A 61 -9.44 -1.34 2.06
C PHE A 61 -10.61 -0.70 1.31
N ALA A 62 -10.31 0.00 0.22
CA ALA A 62 -11.30 0.39 -0.76
C ALA A 62 -12.01 -0.85 -1.33
N PRO A 63 -13.33 -0.77 -1.60
CA PRO A 63 -14.04 -1.86 -2.28
C PRO A 63 -13.42 -2.19 -3.64
N ARG A 64 -13.61 -3.43 -4.11
CA ARG A 64 -13.22 -3.81 -5.48
C ARG A 64 -13.87 -2.88 -6.50
N ASN A 65 -13.10 -2.49 -7.49
CA ASN A 65 -13.47 -1.46 -8.46
C ASN A 65 -12.71 -1.66 -9.78
N ASP A 66 -13.25 -1.08 -10.85
CA ASP A 66 -12.68 -1.18 -12.20
C ASP A 66 -11.64 -0.09 -12.52
N PHE A 67 -11.19 0.64 -11.50
CA PHE A 67 -10.28 1.79 -11.65
C PHE A 67 -8.85 1.50 -11.18
N GLY A 68 -8.59 0.28 -10.69
CA GLY A 68 -7.30 -0.16 -10.18
C GLY A 68 -6.94 0.43 -8.82
N VAL A 69 -7.92 0.96 -8.07
CA VAL A 69 -7.72 1.60 -6.77
C VAL A 69 -7.64 0.55 -5.66
N ILE A 70 -6.57 0.62 -4.87
CA ILE A 70 -6.28 -0.23 -3.69
C ILE A 70 -5.98 0.66 -2.48
N ASP A 71 -6.65 1.81 -2.44
CA ASP A 71 -6.53 2.73 -1.32
C ASP A 71 -6.90 2.05 -0.02
N HIS A 72 -6.25 2.45 1.06
CA HIS A 72 -6.55 1.91 2.37
C HIS A 72 -6.27 2.89 3.49
N TRP A 73 -6.99 2.70 4.58
CA TRP A 73 -6.85 3.45 5.82
C TRP A 73 -6.23 2.54 6.86
N VAL A 74 -5.13 2.98 7.46
CA VAL A 74 -4.48 2.33 8.59
C VAL A 74 -4.79 3.13 9.84
N THR A 75 -5.52 2.56 10.77
CA THR A 75 -5.77 3.13 12.10
C THR A 75 -4.84 2.48 13.10
N LEU A 76 -3.97 3.28 13.70
CA LEU A 76 -3.05 2.87 14.77
C LEU A 76 -3.78 2.83 16.12
N GLU A 77 -3.17 2.20 17.14
CA GLU A 77 -3.72 2.17 18.51
C GLU A 77 -3.94 3.57 19.13
N SER A 78 -3.24 4.58 18.62
CA SER A 78 -3.40 5.98 19.03
C SER A 78 -4.64 6.68 18.42
N ASP A 79 -5.50 5.93 17.73
CA ASP A 79 -6.59 6.41 16.87
C ASP A 79 -6.13 7.28 15.69
N LEU A 80 -4.82 7.43 15.48
CA LEU A 80 -4.28 8.09 14.30
C LEU A 80 -4.62 7.25 13.06
N GLN A 81 -5.39 7.84 12.15
CA GLN A 81 -5.70 7.24 10.87
C GLN A 81 -4.83 7.82 9.77
N VAL A 82 -4.13 6.94 9.05
CA VAL A 82 -3.28 7.26 7.91
C VAL A 82 -3.95 6.73 6.65
N TYR A 83 -4.16 7.62 5.68
CA TYR A 83 -4.68 7.25 4.36
C TYR A 83 -3.52 7.01 3.39
N ASN A 84 -3.54 5.85 2.74
CA ASN A 84 -2.57 5.44 1.74
C ASN A 84 -3.29 5.31 0.39
N ALA A 85 -2.99 6.22 -0.54
CA ALA A 85 -3.46 6.10 -1.91
C ALA A 85 -2.54 5.15 -2.69
N LEU A 86 -3.09 4.06 -3.21
CA LEU A 86 -2.39 3.04 -3.99
C LEU A 86 -3.21 2.70 -5.21
N ARG A 87 -2.60 2.79 -6.39
CA ARG A 87 -3.31 2.56 -7.65
C ARG A 87 -2.45 1.84 -8.67
N ILE A 88 -3.11 1.00 -9.46
CA ILE A 88 -2.53 0.32 -10.61
C ILE A 88 -3.25 0.82 -11.86
N VAL A 89 -2.49 1.22 -12.88
CA VAL A 89 -3.03 1.75 -14.15
C VAL A 89 -2.38 1.06 -15.34
N PRO A 90 -3.07 0.93 -16.48
CA PRO A 90 -2.47 0.39 -17.70
C PRO A 90 -1.28 1.24 -18.17
N ASN A 91 -0.20 0.58 -18.60
CA ASN A 91 0.99 1.18 -19.20
C ASN A 91 1.46 0.30 -20.37
N GLY A 92 0.86 0.50 -21.54
CA GLY A 92 1.05 -0.39 -22.69
C GLY A 92 0.52 -1.80 -22.39
N ASP A 93 1.32 -2.82 -22.73
CA ASP A 93 1.03 -4.23 -22.39
C ASP A 93 1.30 -4.55 -20.91
N GLY A 94 1.92 -3.62 -20.18
CA GLY A 94 2.19 -3.70 -18.74
C GLY A 94 1.30 -2.79 -17.90
N CYS A 95 1.77 -2.48 -16.70
CA CYS A 95 1.10 -1.54 -15.80
C CYS A 95 2.07 -0.64 -15.04
N GLU A 96 1.55 0.47 -14.53
CA GLU A 96 2.23 1.32 -13.56
C GLU A 96 1.55 1.17 -12.20
N VAL A 97 2.34 0.91 -11.16
CA VAL A 97 1.87 0.86 -9.77
C VAL A 97 2.36 2.11 -9.06
N MET A 98 1.46 2.85 -8.41
CA MET A 98 1.73 4.12 -7.76
C MET A 98 1.22 4.14 -6.33
N PHE A 99 2.05 4.60 -5.40
CA PHE A 99 1.71 4.83 -3.99
C PHE A 99 2.02 6.28 -3.61
N THR A 100 1.09 6.97 -2.95
CA THR A 100 1.31 8.34 -2.45
C THR A 100 1.67 8.32 -0.98
N VAL A 101 2.93 8.63 -0.66
CA VAL A 101 3.41 8.80 0.71
C VAL A 101 3.20 10.25 1.14
N LEU A 102 2.53 10.46 2.27
CA LEU A 102 2.29 11.79 2.84
C LEU A 102 3.19 12.01 4.06
N GLN A 103 3.83 13.17 4.14
CA GLN A 103 4.61 13.54 5.31
C GLN A 103 3.64 14.02 6.41
N LEU A 104 3.43 13.18 7.43
CA LEU A 104 2.52 13.49 8.53
C LEU A 104 3.01 14.69 9.36
N PRO A 105 2.12 15.43 10.06
CA PRO A 105 2.52 16.50 10.95
C PRO A 105 3.52 16.02 12.02
N GLY A 106 4.63 16.74 12.17
CA GLY A 106 5.70 16.38 13.12
C GLY A 106 6.66 15.29 12.62
N MET A 107 6.49 14.78 11.39
CA MET A 107 7.39 13.81 10.78
C MET A 107 8.63 14.49 10.20
N GLU A 108 9.81 14.07 10.64
CA GLU A 108 11.09 14.53 10.11
C GLU A 108 11.28 14.09 8.64
N THR A 109 11.95 14.94 7.85
CA THR A 109 12.20 14.67 6.42
C THR A 109 12.96 13.36 6.20
N ALA A 110 13.87 13.00 7.10
CA ALA A 110 14.62 11.74 7.02
C ALA A 110 13.69 10.52 7.16
N GLN A 111 12.71 10.57 8.09
CA GLN A 111 11.72 9.51 8.26
C GLN A 111 10.81 9.43 7.03
N PHE A 112 10.35 10.58 6.52
CA PHE A 112 9.51 10.62 5.31
C PHE A 112 10.20 9.97 4.09
N MET A 113 11.51 10.23 3.93
CA MET A 113 12.29 9.61 2.86
C MET A 113 12.56 8.12 3.10
N ALA A 114 12.72 7.69 4.36
CA ALA A 114 12.85 6.29 4.71
C ALA A 114 11.56 5.50 4.40
N ASP A 115 10.39 6.08 4.70
CA ASP A 115 9.09 5.48 4.39
C ASP A 115 8.87 5.35 2.88
N ALA A 116 9.21 6.39 2.10
CA ALA A 116 9.17 6.30 0.65
C ALA A 116 10.11 5.22 0.08
N ALA A 117 11.29 5.04 0.68
CA ALA A 117 12.21 3.97 0.30
C ALA A 117 11.70 2.58 0.71
N HIS A 118 10.94 2.49 1.80
CA HIS A 118 10.29 1.26 2.24
C HIS A 118 9.18 0.84 1.28
N VAL A 119 8.28 1.77 0.93
CA VAL A 119 7.25 1.56 -0.09
C VAL A 119 7.86 1.11 -1.41
N MET A 120 8.98 1.71 -1.84
CA MET A 120 9.67 1.27 -3.07
C MET A 120 10.16 -0.18 -3.00
N ARG A 121 10.57 -0.68 -1.82
CA ARG A 121 10.95 -2.09 -1.67
C ARG A 121 9.74 -3.01 -1.80
N ASP A 122 8.62 -2.67 -1.17
CA ASP A 122 7.38 -3.44 -1.27
C ASP A 122 6.89 -3.51 -2.73
N LEU A 123 6.91 -2.39 -3.46
CA LEU A 123 6.53 -2.37 -4.88
C LEU A 123 7.48 -3.19 -5.76
N LYS A 124 8.77 -3.25 -5.42
CA LYS A 124 9.73 -4.14 -6.10
C LYS A 124 9.43 -5.60 -5.84
N THR A 125 9.06 -5.96 -4.60
CA THR A 125 8.64 -7.33 -4.27
C THR A 125 7.38 -7.72 -5.05
N LEU A 126 6.39 -6.83 -5.14
CA LEU A 126 5.21 -7.06 -5.98
C LEU A 126 5.59 -7.28 -7.45
N LYS A 127 6.46 -6.43 -8.01
CA LYS A 127 6.99 -6.60 -9.38
C LYS A 127 7.63 -7.98 -9.57
N GLU A 128 8.52 -8.37 -8.67
CA GLU A 128 9.21 -9.65 -8.74
C GLU A 128 8.25 -10.85 -8.63
N LEU A 129 7.15 -10.75 -7.88
CA LEU A 129 6.15 -11.83 -7.81
C LEU A 129 5.32 -11.92 -9.09
N MET A 130 4.97 -10.79 -9.68
CA MET A 130 4.09 -10.74 -10.85
C MET A 130 4.83 -11.00 -12.16
N GLU A 131 6.14 -10.76 -12.24
CA GLU A 131 6.94 -11.01 -13.45
C GLU A 131 7.58 -12.40 -13.51
N ARG A 132 7.26 -13.28 -12.54
CA ARG A 132 7.66 -14.69 -12.54
C ARG A 132 6.80 -15.54 -13.48
#